data_AF-A0A846YTJ1-F1
#
_entry.id   AF-A0A846YTJ1-F1
#
_cell.length_a   1.000
_cell.length_b   1.000
_cell.length_c   1.000
_cell.angle_alpha   90.00
_cell.angle_beta   90.00
_cell.angle_gamma   90.00
#
_symmetry.space_group_name_H-M   'P 1'
#
loop_
_entity.id
_entity.type
_entity.pdbx_description
1 polymer ?
#
loop_
_entity_poly.entity_id
_entity_poly.type
_entity_poly.pdbx_seq_one_letter_code
_entity_poly.pdbx_strand_id
1 'polypeptide(L)'
;MTITSGTRRTKRYRYRKANNIQVYTDTAPIQEHIRSLTTIGINYPMIAASAGCTKQCIRYIDIGAIERVRVELAAAIRATTHHPHPKQNRVLGIGAARRLRALNAIGWSTTLLADRLGIDVSGLNLCARRKHVTYQRWAEIRDLYNALSGTPGPSRKSIQVARAAGHVPPLAWDGIDIDDPRAQPDWIAAGIKVQDRPVCVNNHPRTPANTVTGRRGHRACAECMRGQRERAAARRQQTAA
;
A
#
# COMPACT_ATOMS: atom_id res chain seq x y z
N MET A 1 -11.56 -22.42 -53.45
CA MET A 1 -12.15 -22.11 -52.13
C MET A 1 -11.04 -21.84 -51.14
N THR A 2 -10.73 -20.58 -50.87
CA THR A 2 -9.69 -20.17 -49.91
C THR A 2 -10.25 -20.18 -48.49
N ILE A 3 -9.87 -21.17 -47.68
CA ILE A 3 -10.20 -21.19 -46.25
C ILE A 3 -9.29 -20.16 -45.58
N THR A 4 -9.77 -18.93 -45.41
CA THR A 4 -9.10 -17.90 -44.62
C THR A 4 -9.00 -18.40 -43.18
N SER A 5 -7.83 -18.92 -42.79
CA SER A 5 -7.64 -19.42 -41.44
C SER A 5 -7.75 -18.25 -40.46
N GLY A 6 -8.88 -18.15 -39.77
CA GLY A 6 -9.07 -17.14 -38.75
C GLY A 6 -8.01 -17.31 -37.66
N THR A 7 -7.42 -16.19 -37.22
CA THR A 7 -6.45 -16.21 -36.11
C THR A 7 -7.03 -16.96 -34.90
N ARG A 8 -6.17 -17.54 -34.04
CA ARG A 8 -6.58 -18.24 -32.81
C ARG A 8 -7.54 -17.41 -31.95
N ARG A 9 -7.38 -16.07 -31.97
CA ARG A 9 -8.25 -15.09 -31.31
C ARG A 9 -9.66 -15.06 -31.92
N THR A 10 -9.78 -15.01 -33.25
CA THR A 10 -11.07 -15.01 -33.95
C THR A 10 -11.83 -16.32 -33.73
N LYS A 11 -11.13 -17.46 -33.79
CA LYS A 11 -11.72 -18.79 -33.51
C LYS A 11 -12.25 -18.88 -32.07
N ARG A 12 -11.46 -18.45 -31.08
CA ARG A 12 -11.85 -18.44 -29.65
C ARG A 12 -13.04 -17.51 -29.36
N TYR A 13 -13.10 -16.34 -30.03
CA TYR A 13 -14.25 -15.44 -29.93
C TYR A 13 -15.53 -16.09 -30.47
N ARG A 14 -15.47 -16.67 -31.67
CA ARG A 14 -16.62 -17.36 -32.31
C ARG A 14 -17.12 -18.51 -31.43
N TYR A 15 -16.21 -19.33 -30.91
CA TYR A 15 -16.55 -20.42 -29.99
C TYR A 15 -17.30 -19.90 -28.76
N ARG A 16 -16.77 -18.87 -28.08
CA ARG A 16 -17.41 -18.32 -26.88
C ARG A 16 -18.78 -17.73 -27.16
N LYS A 17 -18.92 -17.01 -28.28
CA LYS A 17 -20.21 -16.46 -28.72
C LYS A 17 -21.21 -17.58 -29.01
N ALA A 18 -20.80 -18.65 -29.69
CA ALA A 18 -21.66 -19.79 -30.00
C ALA A 18 -22.09 -20.59 -28.75
N ASN A 19 -21.30 -20.55 -27.68
CA ASN A 19 -21.57 -21.26 -26.42
C ASN A 19 -22.12 -20.34 -25.31
N ASN A 20 -22.60 -19.14 -25.64
CA ASN A 20 -23.11 -18.15 -24.67
C ASN A 20 -22.15 -17.82 -23.50
N ILE A 21 -20.84 -17.95 -23.73
CA ILE A 21 -19.82 -17.59 -22.74
C ILE A 21 -19.61 -16.07 -22.81
N GLN A 22 -19.85 -15.38 -21.69
CA GLN A 22 -19.70 -13.93 -21.60
C GLN A 22 -18.28 -13.48 -21.99
N VAL A 23 -18.18 -12.63 -23.02
CA VAL A 23 -16.90 -12.11 -23.52
C VAL A 23 -16.58 -10.74 -22.94
N TYR A 24 -17.61 -9.95 -22.64
CA TYR A 24 -17.50 -8.57 -22.16
C TYR A 24 -18.27 -8.38 -20.86
N THR A 25 -17.75 -7.51 -19.99
CA THR A 25 -18.39 -7.08 -18.74
C THR A 25 -18.38 -5.56 -18.65
N ASP A 26 -19.28 -5.02 -17.83
CA ASP A 26 -19.34 -3.60 -17.49
C ASP A 26 -18.06 -3.12 -16.80
N THR A 27 -17.67 -1.87 -17.08
CA THR A 27 -16.51 -1.21 -16.50
C THR A 27 -16.78 -0.56 -15.14
N ALA A 28 -18.02 -0.31 -14.74
CA ALA A 28 -18.32 0.42 -13.49
C ALA A 28 -17.66 -0.20 -12.23
N PRO A 29 -17.73 -1.52 -11.96
CA PRO A 29 -17.03 -2.14 -10.82
C PRO A 29 -15.50 -2.04 -10.91
N ILE A 30 -14.95 -1.97 -12.13
CA ILE A 30 -13.51 -1.90 -12.39
C ILE A 30 -13.03 -0.47 -12.15
N GLN A 31 -13.82 0.54 -12.51
CA GLN A 31 -13.56 1.94 -12.22
C GLN A 31 -13.46 2.16 -10.71
N GLU A 32 -14.42 1.65 -9.94
CA GLU A 32 -14.39 1.73 -8.48
C GLU A 32 -13.12 1.10 -7.91
N HIS A 33 -12.73 -0.07 -8.40
CA HIS A 33 -11.48 -0.72 -8.01
C HIS A 33 -10.25 0.13 -8.33
N ILE A 34 -10.15 0.66 -9.56
CA ILE A 34 -9.05 1.54 -9.98
C ILE A 34 -8.96 2.76 -9.05
N ARG A 35 -10.09 3.41 -8.76
CA ARG A 35 -10.15 4.56 -7.84
C ARG A 35 -9.74 4.19 -6.43
N SER A 36 -10.12 3.00 -5.95
CA SER A 36 -9.70 2.49 -4.65
C SER A 36 -8.17 2.33 -4.56
N LEU A 37 -7.52 1.88 -5.65
CA LEU A 37 -6.06 1.73 -5.72
C LEU A 37 -5.35 3.09 -5.82
N THR A 38 -5.94 4.06 -6.54
CA THR A 38 -5.36 5.42 -6.62
C THR A 38 -5.43 6.15 -5.29
N THR A 39 -6.46 5.90 -4.46
CA THR A 39 -6.54 6.49 -3.10
C THR A 39 -5.35 6.11 -2.21
N ILE A 40 -4.74 4.94 -2.43
CA ILE A 40 -3.54 4.48 -1.71
C ILE A 40 -2.23 4.76 -2.46
N GLY A 41 -2.29 5.55 -3.53
CA GLY A 41 -1.11 6.05 -4.24
C GLY A 41 -0.58 5.13 -5.35
N ILE A 42 -1.31 4.07 -5.72
CA ILE A 42 -1.00 3.24 -6.88
C ILE A 42 -1.46 3.98 -8.13
N ASN A 43 -0.56 4.19 -9.09
CA ASN A 43 -0.86 4.96 -10.30
C ASN A 43 -1.23 4.06 -11.49
N TYR A 44 -1.78 4.65 -12.56
CA TYR A 44 -2.20 3.86 -13.73
C TYR A 44 -1.09 3.02 -14.37
N PRO A 45 0.18 3.51 -14.51
CA PRO A 45 1.27 2.64 -14.95
C PRO A 45 1.48 1.40 -14.09
N MET A 46 1.38 1.51 -12.76
CA MET A 46 1.49 0.38 -11.84
C MET A 46 0.36 -0.63 -12.03
N ILE A 47 -0.88 -0.13 -12.15
CA ILE A 47 -2.06 -0.98 -12.37
C ILE A 47 -1.94 -1.70 -13.70
N ALA A 48 -1.62 -0.96 -14.76
CA ALA A 48 -1.51 -1.48 -16.12
C ALA A 48 -0.44 -2.57 -16.24
N ALA A 49 0.73 -2.35 -15.62
CA ALA A 49 1.82 -3.32 -15.64
C ALA A 49 1.46 -4.62 -14.90
N SER A 50 0.75 -4.53 -13.78
CA SER A 50 0.26 -5.70 -13.04
C SER A 50 -0.80 -6.46 -13.85
N ALA A 51 -1.78 -5.74 -14.41
CA ALA A 51 -2.88 -6.28 -15.19
C ALA A 51 -2.48 -6.75 -16.61
N GLY A 52 -1.26 -6.46 -17.07
CA GLY A 52 -0.79 -6.82 -18.41
C GLY A 52 -1.45 -6.02 -19.53
N CYS A 53 -1.77 -4.75 -19.30
CA CYS A 53 -2.36 -3.84 -20.29
C CYS A 53 -1.59 -2.52 -20.38
N THR A 54 -2.08 -1.57 -21.18
CA THR A 54 -1.45 -0.24 -21.33
C THR A 54 -2.00 0.74 -20.29
N LYS A 55 -1.19 1.74 -19.91
CA LYS A 55 -1.65 2.85 -19.03
C LYS A 55 -2.84 3.61 -19.61
N GLN A 56 -2.92 3.70 -20.94
CA GLN A 56 -4.01 4.35 -21.65
C GLN A 56 -5.32 3.57 -21.50
N CYS A 57 -5.26 2.24 -21.50
CA CYS A 57 -6.41 1.40 -21.25
C CYS A 57 -7.00 1.63 -19.85
N ILE A 58 -6.16 1.70 -18.81
CA ILE A 58 -6.60 2.03 -17.44
C ILE A 58 -7.23 3.43 -17.38
N ARG A 59 -6.59 4.42 -18.01
CA ARG A 59 -7.13 5.79 -18.08
C ARG A 59 -8.52 5.84 -18.72
N TYR A 60 -8.71 5.18 -19.86
CA TYR A 60 -10.00 5.17 -20.57
C TYR A 60 -11.11 4.46 -19.79
N ILE A 61 -10.76 3.40 -19.04
CA ILE A 61 -11.70 2.79 -18.11
C ILE A 61 -12.09 3.79 -17.03
N ASP A 62 -11.13 4.41 -16.33
CA ASP A 62 -11.41 5.29 -15.18
C ASP A 62 -12.25 6.53 -15.52
N ILE A 63 -12.02 7.15 -16.69
CA ILE A 63 -12.81 8.31 -17.15
C ILE A 63 -14.16 7.94 -17.77
N GLY A 64 -14.47 6.65 -17.91
CA GLY A 64 -15.73 6.19 -18.51
C GLY A 64 -15.80 6.28 -20.03
N ALA A 65 -14.66 6.40 -20.73
CA ALA A 65 -14.62 6.40 -22.20
C ALA A 65 -14.90 5.01 -22.80
N ILE A 66 -14.87 3.95 -21.98
CA ILE A 66 -15.17 2.58 -22.38
C ILE A 66 -16.23 2.02 -21.43
N GLU A 67 -17.39 1.65 -21.97
CA GLU A 67 -18.50 1.06 -21.20
C GLU A 67 -18.31 -0.42 -20.91
N ARG A 68 -17.62 -1.14 -21.81
CA ARG A 68 -17.43 -2.60 -21.68
C ARG A 68 -16.03 -3.03 -22.02
N VAL A 69 -15.48 -3.92 -21.19
CA VAL A 69 -14.15 -4.53 -21.39
C VAL A 69 -14.24 -6.05 -21.42
N ARG A 70 -13.20 -6.70 -21.93
CA ARG A 70 -13.14 -8.17 -21.93
C ARG A 70 -13.08 -8.71 -20.51
N VAL A 71 -13.78 -9.82 -20.26
CA VAL A 71 -13.81 -10.47 -18.93
C VAL A 71 -12.41 -10.80 -18.42
N GLU A 72 -11.49 -11.23 -19.30
CA GLU A 72 -10.09 -11.49 -18.91
C GLU A 72 -9.38 -10.25 -18.36
N LEU A 73 -9.57 -9.11 -19.02
CA LEU A 73 -8.94 -7.85 -18.63
C LEU A 73 -9.54 -7.34 -17.32
N ALA A 74 -10.86 -7.44 -17.18
CA ALA A 74 -11.55 -7.09 -15.94
C ALA A 74 -11.02 -7.90 -14.75
N ALA A 75 -10.87 -9.22 -14.92
CA ALA A 75 -10.30 -10.08 -13.90
C ALA A 75 -8.85 -9.72 -13.56
N ALA A 76 -8.01 -9.41 -14.55
CA ALA A 76 -6.63 -9.02 -14.34
C ALA A 76 -6.49 -7.68 -13.58
N ILE A 77 -7.31 -6.68 -13.92
CA ILE A 77 -7.35 -5.40 -13.20
C ILE A 77 -7.85 -5.62 -11.77
N ARG A 78 -8.91 -6.41 -11.59
CA ARG A 78 -9.47 -6.72 -10.27
C ARG A 78 -8.51 -7.50 -9.37
N ALA A 79 -7.66 -8.35 -9.94
CA ALA A 79 -6.60 -9.06 -9.23
C ALA A 79 -5.42 -8.16 -8.82
N THR A 80 -5.36 -6.92 -9.32
CA THR A 80 -4.29 -5.98 -8.94
C THR A 80 -4.57 -5.42 -7.55
N THR A 81 -3.55 -5.48 -6.69
CA THR A 81 -3.58 -4.99 -5.30
C THR A 81 -2.43 -4.03 -5.06
N HIS A 82 -2.19 -3.65 -3.80
CA HIS A 82 -1.03 -2.85 -3.39
C HIS A 82 0.28 -3.63 -3.37
N HIS A 83 0.23 -4.96 -3.46
CA HIS A 83 1.44 -5.77 -3.48
C HIS A 83 2.28 -5.47 -4.73
N PRO A 84 3.60 -5.25 -4.56
CA PRO A 84 4.54 -5.08 -5.65
C PRO A 84 4.53 -6.27 -6.62
N HIS A 85 4.42 -5.99 -7.92
CA HIS A 85 4.38 -6.99 -8.98
C HIS A 85 5.62 -6.88 -9.89
N PRO A 86 6.31 -7.99 -10.25
CA PRO A 86 7.57 -7.95 -11.02
C PRO A 86 7.52 -7.22 -12.36
N LYS A 87 6.35 -7.18 -13.01
CA LYS A 87 6.15 -6.45 -14.27
C LYS A 87 6.13 -4.92 -14.11
N GLN A 88 6.01 -4.42 -12.87
CA GLN A 88 5.98 -2.99 -12.60
C GLN A 88 7.41 -2.42 -12.64
N ASN A 89 7.61 -1.32 -13.38
CA ASN A 89 8.87 -0.59 -13.32
C ASN A 89 9.06 0.07 -11.93
N ARG A 90 7.99 0.68 -11.41
CA ARG A 90 7.96 1.33 -10.09
C ARG A 90 6.85 0.77 -9.24
N VAL A 91 7.05 0.78 -7.93
CA VAL A 91 6.12 0.29 -6.91
C VAL A 91 5.99 1.30 -5.77
N LEU A 92 5.04 1.10 -4.86
CA LEU A 92 4.93 1.93 -3.65
C LEU A 92 6.22 1.84 -2.84
N GLY A 93 6.80 2.99 -2.50
CA GLY A 93 8.05 3.07 -1.73
C GLY A 93 7.85 2.84 -0.23
N ILE A 94 6.61 2.77 0.25
CA ILE A 94 6.31 2.79 1.68
C ILE A 94 6.87 1.56 2.41
N GLY A 95 6.72 0.36 1.84
CA GLY A 95 7.25 -0.84 2.46
C GLY A 95 8.77 -0.90 2.45
N ALA A 96 9.42 -0.36 1.42
CA ALA A 96 10.88 -0.20 1.42
C ALA A 96 11.33 0.78 2.53
N ALA A 97 10.66 1.92 2.65
CA ALA A 97 10.95 2.90 3.69
C ALA A 97 10.74 2.33 5.11
N ARG A 98 9.64 1.59 5.33
CA ARG A 98 9.34 0.95 6.63
C ARG A 98 10.39 -0.11 6.99
N ARG A 99 10.80 -0.96 6.04
CA ARG A 99 11.86 -1.96 6.23
C ARG A 99 13.19 -1.31 6.63
N LEU A 100 13.63 -0.29 5.91
CA LEU A 100 14.87 0.43 6.24
C LEU A 100 14.80 1.08 7.62
N ARG A 101 13.68 1.72 7.96
CA ARG A 101 13.48 2.34 9.28
C ARG A 101 13.47 1.32 10.41
N ALA A 102 12.87 0.15 10.18
CA ALA A 102 12.86 -0.94 11.13
C ALA A 102 14.26 -1.52 11.37
N LEU A 103 15.07 -1.72 10.33
CA LEU A 103 16.47 -2.13 10.48
C LEU A 103 17.29 -1.09 11.25
N ASN A 104 17.08 0.21 10.98
CA ASN A 104 17.71 1.28 11.75
C ASN A 104 17.35 1.21 13.24
N ALA A 105 16.10 0.87 13.57
CA ALA A 105 15.60 0.75 14.94
C ALA A 105 16.21 -0.40 15.74
N ILE A 106 16.79 -1.40 15.06
CA ILE A 106 17.57 -2.48 15.70
C ILE A 106 19.08 -2.33 15.52
N GLY A 107 19.56 -1.20 15.01
CA GLY A 107 20.99 -0.83 15.04
C GLY A 107 21.74 -1.00 13.72
N TRP A 108 21.07 -1.32 12.61
CA TRP A 108 21.67 -1.29 11.28
C TRP A 108 21.65 0.13 10.73
N SER A 109 22.79 0.83 10.76
CA SER A 109 22.87 2.21 10.27
C SER A 109 22.64 2.29 8.76
N THR A 110 22.14 3.43 8.28
CA THR A 110 21.98 3.70 6.83
C THR A 110 23.27 3.44 6.05
N THR A 111 24.44 3.79 6.59
CA THR A 111 25.75 3.50 5.96
C THR A 111 25.94 2.00 5.76
N LEU A 112 25.79 1.20 6.81
CA LEU A 112 25.96 -0.26 6.74
C LEU A 112 24.93 -0.96 5.84
N LEU A 113 23.72 -0.39 5.74
CA LEU A 113 22.69 -0.87 4.83
C LEU A 113 23.00 -0.51 3.38
N ALA A 114 23.51 0.70 3.13
CA ALA A 114 23.90 1.16 1.80
C ALA A 114 25.07 0.33 1.25
N ASP A 115 26.09 0.09 2.08
CA ASP A 115 27.24 -0.75 1.73
C ASP A 115 26.81 -2.17 1.34
N ARG A 116 25.87 -2.77 2.09
CA ARG A 116 25.32 -4.11 1.78
C ARG A 116 24.50 -4.16 0.49
N LEU A 117 23.90 -3.03 0.10
CA LEU A 117 23.12 -2.91 -1.13
C LEU A 117 23.97 -2.47 -2.33
N GLY A 118 25.27 -2.22 -2.12
CA GLY A 118 26.18 -1.73 -3.17
C GLY A 118 25.77 -0.36 -3.71
N ILE A 119 25.17 0.51 -2.89
CA ILE A 119 24.78 1.87 -3.27
C ILE A 119 25.27 2.91 -2.28
N ASP A 120 25.20 4.17 -2.69
CA ASP A 120 25.53 5.29 -1.84
C ASP A 120 24.42 5.58 -0.80
N VAL A 121 24.83 6.21 0.31
CA VAL A 121 23.95 6.60 1.41
C VAL A 121 22.83 7.56 0.96
N SER A 122 23.12 8.46 0.02
CA SER A 122 22.12 9.40 -0.49
C SER A 122 21.05 8.68 -1.32
N GLY A 123 21.46 7.71 -2.15
CA GLY A 123 20.57 6.81 -2.87
C GLY A 123 19.66 6.00 -1.95
N LEU A 124 20.19 5.46 -0.85
CA LEU A 124 19.38 4.73 0.13
C LEU A 124 18.39 5.66 0.87
N ASN A 125 18.84 6.84 1.27
CA ASN A 125 17.98 7.85 1.88
C ASN A 125 16.86 8.32 0.94
N LEU A 126 17.11 8.37 -0.37
CA LEU A 126 16.10 8.67 -1.37
C LEU A 126 15.01 7.58 -1.40
N CYS A 127 15.41 6.31 -1.33
CA CYS A 127 14.47 5.18 -1.26
C CYS A 127 13.56 5.27 -0.01
N ALA A 128 14.10 5.71 1.13
CA ALA A 128 13.34 5.87 2.37
C ALA A 128 12.36 7.07 2.38
N ARG A 129 12.42 7.96 1.38
CA ARG A 129 11.62 9.20 1.29
C ARG A 129 10.66 9.26 0.11
N ARG A 130 11.00 8.61 -1.02
CA ARG A 130 10.19 8.69 -2.24
C ARG A 130 8.89 7.90 -2.10
N LYS A 131 7.80 8.45 -2.65
CA LYS A 131 6.50 7.77 -2.74
C LYS A 131 6.56 6.48 -3.57
N HIS A 132 7.44 6.44 -4.56
CA HIS A 132 7.63 5.30 -5.45
C HIS A 132 9.12 4.98 -5.61
N VAL A 133 9.47 3.71 -5.62
CA VAL A 133 10.82 3.20 -5.92
C VAL A 133 10.75 2.20 -7.08
N THR A 134 11.88 1.80 -7.66
CA THR A 134 11.87 0.73 -8.68
C THR A 134 11.50 -0.62 -8.05
N TYR A 135 10.88 -1.52 -8.80
CA TYR A 135 10.57 -2.87 -8.30
C TYR A 135 11.83 -3.59 -7.82
N GLN A 136 12.91 -3.52 -8.62
CA GLN A 136 14.19 -4.14 -8.28
C GLN A 136 14.72 -3.62 -6.94
N ARG A 137 14.75 -2.29 -6.73
CA ARG A 137 15.24 -1.72 -5.48
C ARG A 137 14.35 -2.10 -4.29
N TRP A 138 13.04 -2.15 -4.48
CA TRP A 138 12.12 -2.65 -3.45
C TRP A 138 12.43 -4.11 -3.08
N ALA A 139 12.67 -4.98 -4.08
CA ALA A 139 12.99 -6.38 -3.87
C ALA A 139 14.33 -6.58 -3.13
N GLU A 140 15.37 -5.84 -3.52
CA GLU A 140 16.67 -5.87 -2.82
C GLU A 140 16.54 -5.43 -1.35
N ILE A 141 15.75 -4.38 -1.07
CA ILE A 141 15.49 -3.92 0.31
C ILE A 141 14.66 -4.96 1.08
N ARG A 142 13.69 -5.62 0.44
CA ARG A 142 12.93 -6.72 1.04
C ARG A 142 13.86 -7.87 1.44
N ASP A 143 14.76 -8.25 0.55
CA ASP A 143 15.66 -9.39 0.79
C ASP A 143 16.69 -9.06 1.88
N LEU A 144 17.22 -7.83 1.88
CA LEU A 144 18.07 -7.33 2.97
C LEU A 144 17.34 -7.31 4.31
N TYR A 145 16.07 -6.87 4.33
CA TYR A 145 15.25 -6.89 5.54
C TYR A 145 15.05 -8.30 6.06
N ASN A 146 14.70 -9.26 5.19
CA ASN A 146 14.51 -10.64 5.58
C ASN A 146 15.79 -11.26 6.17
N ALA A 147 16.96 -10.89 5.65
CA ALA A 147 18.25 -11.37 6.15
C ALA A 147 18.64 -10.78 7.51
N LEU A 148 18.21 -9.55 7.83
CA LEU A 148 18.72 -8.79 8.97
C LEU A 148 17.69 -8.56 10.09
N SER A 149 16.40 -8.79 9.85
CA SER A 149 15.31 -8.44 10.78
C SER A 149 15.39 -9.14 12.13
N GLY A 150 15.99 -10.33 12.19
CA GLY A 150 16.22 -11.10 13.42
C GLY A 150 17.55 -10.84 14.14
N THR A 151 18.43 -10.01 13.57
CA THR A 151 19.80 -9.81 14.07
C THR A 151 20.03 -8.35 14.41
N PRO A 152 20.31 -8.00 15.68
CA PRO A 152 20.66 -6.63 16.05
C PRO A 152 21.89 -6.12 15.29
N GLY A 153 21.82 -4.91 14.78
CA GLY A 153 22.95 -4.24 14.14
C GLY A 153 23.90 -3.61 15.17
N PRO A 154 25.14 -3.29 14.78
CA PRO A 154 26.20 -2.90 15.71
C PRO A 154 26.07 -1.45 16.24
N SER A 155 25.23 -0.61 15.64
CA SER A 155 25.20 0.83 15.94
C SER A 155 24.17 1.21 17.01
N ARG A 156 24.62 1.41 18.25
CA ARG A 156 23.79 1.99 19.32
C ARG A 156 23.25 3.38 18.98
N LYS A 157 24.06 4.21 18.29
CA LYS A 157 23.66 5.53 17.81
C LYS A 157 22.48 5.45 16.83
N SER A 158 22.50 4.48 15.91
CA SER A 158 21.37 4.23 14.99
C SER A 158 20.08 3.92 15.75
N ILE A 159 20.14 3.06 16.77
CA ILE A 159 18.99 2.73 17.62
C ILE A 159 18.40 3.99 18.26
N GLN A 160 19.25 4.81 18.90
CA GLN A 160 18.81 6.04 19.58
C GLN A 160 18.14 7.02 18.61
N VAL A 161 18.77 7.28 17.46
CA VAL A 161 18.23 8.19 16.43
C VAL A 161 16.91 7.66 15.85
N ALA A 162 16.84 6.37 15.54
CA ALA A 162 15.65 5.75 14.99
C ALA A 162 14.47 5.79 15.98
N ARG A 163 14.72 5.49 17.26
CA ARG A 163 13.69 5.58 18.31
C ARG A 163 13.22 7.01 18.53
N ALA A 164 14.13 7.99 18.56
CA ALA A 164 13.78 9.40 18.65
C ALA A 164 12.93 9.88 17.46
N ALA A 165 13.16 9.30 16.27
CA ALA A 165 12.35 9.55 15.07
C ALA A 165 11.03 8.74 15.02
N GLY A 166 10.71 7.96 16.06
CA GLY A 166 9.49 7.13 16.11
C GLY A 166 9.52 5.92 15.19
N HIS A 167 10.69 5.49 14.73
CA HIS A 167 10.83 4.26 13.96
C HIS A 167 10.65 3.05 14.88
N VAL A 168 9.85 2.10 14.42
CA VAL A 168 9.52 0.88 15.15
C VAL A 168 10.39 -0.30 14.67
N PRO A 169 10.72 -1.27 15.54
CA PRO A 169 11.55 -2.42 15.17
C PRO A 169 10.83 -3.41 14.24
N PRO A 170 11.54 -4.39 13.63
CA PRO A 170 10.93 -5.42 12.79
C PRO A 170 9.81 -6.21 13.47
N LEU A 171 9.96 -6.52 14.76
CA LEU A 171 8.93 -7.22 15.55
C LEU A 171 7.57 -6.51 15.53
N ALA A 172 7.57 -5.17 15.46
CA ALA A 172 6.33 -4.39 15.40
C ALA A 172 5.61 -4.51 14.04
N TRP A 173 6.24 -5.13 13.03
CA TRP A 173 5.63 -5.42 11.74
C TRP A 173 5.33 -6.92 11.56
N ASP A 174 5.60 -7.75 12.56
CA ASP A 174 5.35 -9.19 12.46
C ASP A 174 3.84 -9.47 12.31
N GLY A 175 3.49 -10.37 11.40
CA GLY A 175 2.09 -10.65 11.03
C GLY A 175 1.34 -9.48 10.37
N ILE A 176 1.99 -8.36 10.07
CA ILE A 176 1.38 -7.17 9.48
C ILE A 176 1.92 -6.95 8.07
N ASP A 177 1.03 -6.62 7.14
CA ASP A 177 1.43 -6.26 5.79
C ASP A 177 2.16 -4.91 5.75
N ILE A 178 3.48 -4.96 5.81
CA ILE A 178 4.36 -3.80 5.81
C ILE A 178 4.27 -2.97 4.52
N ASP A 179 3.79 -3.55 3.41
CA ASP A 179 3.66 -2.88 2.12
C ASP A 179 2.31 -2.16 1.96
N ASP A 180 1.28 -2.49 2.74
CA ASP A 180 -0.02 -1.81 2.71
C ASP A 180 0.08 -0.38 3.28
N PRO A 181 -0.19 0.67 2.49
CA PRO A 181 -0.19 2.06 2.97
C PRO A 181 -1.09 2.33 4.17
N ARG A 182 -2.13 1.53 4.37
CA ARG A 182 -3.11 1.66 5.45
C ARG A 182 -2.70 0.93 6.72
N ALA A 183 -1.75 -0.01 6.62
CA ALA A 183 -1.27 -0.77 7.76
C ALA A 183 -0.51 0.11 8.75
N GLN A 184 -0.64 -0.23 10.03
CA GLN A 184 0.14 0.34 11.13
C GLN A 184 0.92 -0.77 11.81
N PRO A 185 2.07 -0.46 12.40
CA PRO A 185 2.78 -1.43 13.21
C PRO A 185 2.03 -1.71 14.51
N ASP A 186 2.35 -2.83 15.14
CA ASP A 186 2.03 -3.08 16.54
C ASP A 186 2.84 -2.12 17.42
N TRP A 187 2.17 -1.02 17.78
CA TRP A 187 2.71 0.00 18.66
C TRP A 187 3.04 -0.53 20.06
N ILE A 188 2.37 -1.58 20.54
CA ILE A 188 2.64 -2.20 21.85
C ILE A 188 3.93 -3.00 21.77
N ALA A 189 4.08 -3.84 20.73
CA ALA A 189 5.34 -4.55 20.47
C ALA A 189 6.53 -3.59 20.27
N ALA A 190 6.28 -2.39 19.74
CA ALA A 190 7.28 -1.32 19.65
C ALA A 190 7.58 -0.60 20.98
N GLY A 191 6.85 -0.87 22.07
CA GLY A 191 6.96 -0.17 23.35
C GLY A 191 6.41 1.27 23.35
N ILE A 192 5.58 1.64 22.37
CA ILE A 192 5.05 2.99 22.19
C ILE A 192 3.64 3.10 22.79
N LYS A 193 3.52 3.91 23.84
CA LYS A 193 2.26 4.17 24.54
C LYS A 193 1.27 4.91 23.67
N VAL A 194 -0.03 4.71 23.91
CA VAL A 194 -1.12 5.32 23.12
C VAL A 194 -0.99 6.83 22.99
N GLN A 195 -0.52 7.55 24.00
CA GLN A 195 -0.34 9.01 23.96
C GLN A 195 0.74 9.50 22.99
N ASP A 196 1.77 8.66 22.76
CA ASP A 196 2.96 9.00 21.98
C ASP A 196 2.84 8.56 20.51
N ARG A 197 1.84 7.72 20.20
CA ARG A 197 1.57 7.25 18.83
C ARG A 197 1.23 8.42 17.88
N PRO A 198 1.64 8.34 16.59
CA PRO A 198 1.24 9.31 15.57
C PRO A 198 -0.22 9.15 15.14
N VAL A 199 -0.87 8.05 15.51
CA VAL A 199 -2.28 7.75 15.25
C VAL A 199 -3.00 7.44 16.56
N CYS A 200 -4.32 7.62 16.59
CA CYS A 200 -5.14 7.18 17.72
C CYS A 200 -5.40 5.66 17.69
N VAL A 201 -6.14 5.15 18.68
CA VAL A 201 -6.51 3.72 18.75
C VAL A 201 -7.35 3.24 17.57
N ASN A 202 -8.05 4.15 16.88
CA ASN A 202 -8.84 3.88 15.68
C ASN A 202 -8.11 4.25 14.38
N ASN A 203 -6.77 4.35 14.43
CA ASN A 203 -5.92 4.65 13.27
C ASN A 203 -6.10 6.05 12.63
N HIS A 204 -6.87 6.94 13.24
CA HIS A 204 -6.97 8.32 12.76
C HIS A 204 -5.65 9.07 13.01
N PRO A 205 -5.10 9.78 12.00
CA PRO A 205 -3.89 10.57 12.15
C PRO A 205 -4.03 11.65 13.21
N ARG A 206 -3.04 11.77 14.11
CA ARG A 206 -2.99 12.86 15.07
C ARG A 206 -2.32 14.08 14.45
N THR A 207 -3.13 14.91 13.81
CA THR A 207 -2.74 16.26 13.33
C THR A 207 -3.19 17.32 14.34
N PRO A 208 -2.68 18.57 14.27
CA PRO A 208 -3.22 19.68 15.08
C PRO A 208 -4.73 19.86 14.91
N ALA A 209 -5.26 19.62 13.71
CA ALA A 209 -6.69 19.69 13.42
C ALA A 209 -7.51 18.52 14.00
N ASN A 210 -6.90 17.34 14.17
CA ASN A 210 -7.58 16.12 14.65
C ASN A 210 -7.21 15.73 16.10
N THR A 211 -6.43 16.56 16.79
CA THR A 211 -5.96 16.31 18.15
C THR A 211 -6.46 17.38 19.10
N VAL A 212 -7.23 16.98 20.11
CA VAL A 212 -7.63 17.86 21.21
C VAL A 212 -6.84 17.46 22.45
N THR A 213 -6.13 18.42 23.05
CA THR A 213 -5.33 18.18 24.26
C THR A 213 -6.13 18.65 25.47
N GLY A 214 -6.42 17.73 26.39
CA GLY A 214 -7.11 18.06 27.64
C GLY A 214 -6.18 18.69 28.68
N ARG A 215 -6.75 19.19 29.78
CA ARG A 215 -5.99 19.87 30.86
C ARG A 215 -4.84 19.04 31.47
N ARG A 216 -4.97 17.71 31.47
CA ARG A 216 -3.93 16.78 31.99
C ARG A 216 -2.95 16.31 30.90
N GLY A 217 -2.92 16.96 29.73
CA GLY A 217 -2.03 16.59 28.62
C GLY A 217 -2.48 15.36 27.79
N HIS A 218 -3.61 14.74 28.11
CA HIS A 218 -4.12 13.62 27.31
C HIS A 218 -4.59 14.10 25.93
N ARG A 219 -4.25 13.34 24.89
CA ARG A 219 -4.58 13.63 23.49
C ARG A 219 -5.81 12.84 23.06
N ALA A 220 -6.94 13.52 22.90
CA ALA A 220 -8.16 12.98 22.31
C ALA A 220 -8.19 13.18 20.79
N CYS A 221 -8.83 12.27 20.08
CA CYS A 221 -9.00 12.34 18.62
C CYS A 221 -10.37 12.96 18.28
N ALA A 222 -10.37 14.06 17.52
CA ALA A 222 -11.58 14.79 17.17
C ALA A 222 -12.55 13.95 16.32
N GLU A 223 -12.04 13.19 15.35
CA GLU A 223 -12.82 12.24 14.56
C GLU A 223 -13.49 11.17 15.41
N CYS A 224 -12.75 10.57 16.36
CA CYS A 224 -13.33 9.60 17.29
C CYS A 224 -14.46 10.21 18.12
N MET A 225 -14.28 11.45 18.61
CA MET A 225 -15.31 12.14 19.37
C MET A 225 -16.56 12.45 18.53
N ARG A 226 -16.40 12.86 17.27
CA ARG A 226 -17.52 13.07 16.35
C ARG A 226 -18.30 11.77 16.13
N GLY A 227 -17.61 10.68 15.78
CA GLY A 227 -18.26 9.38 15.59
C GLY A 227 -18.95 8.84 16.84
N GLN A 228 -18.40 9.09 18.04
CA GLN A 228 -19.06 8.74 19.30
C GLN A 228 -20.36 9.54 19.51
N ARG A 229 -20.36 10.85 19.20
CA ARG A 229 -21.55 11.71 19.31
C ARG A 229 -22.63 11.29 18.32
N GLU A 230 -22.28 11.00 17.08
CA GLU A 230 -23.21 10.52 16.05
C GLU A 230 -23.86 9.19 16.47
N ARG A 231 -23.08 8.24 16.96
CA ARG A 231 -23.60 6.96 17.48
C ARG A 231 -24.52 7.16 18.68
N ALA A 232 -24.18 8.07 19.58
CA ALA A 232 -25.03 8.39 20.73
C ALA A 232 -26.36 9.04 20.30
N ALA A 233 -26.33 9.93 19.30
CA ALA A 233 -27.54 10.54 18.74
C ALA A 233 -28.44 9.49 18.06
N ALA A 234 -27.86 8.61 17.22
CA ALA A 234 -28.58 7.53 16.56
C ALA A 234 -29.23 6.57 17.56
N ARG A 235 -28.54 6.20 18.65
CA ARG A 235 -29.11 5.36 19.71
C ARG A 235 -30.30 6.01 20.41
N ARG A 236 -30.24 7.32 20.69
CA ARG A 236 -31.36 8.06 21.30
C ARG A 236 -32.59 8.09 20.40
N GLN A 237 -32.41 8.22 19.09
CA GLN A 237 -33.49 8.19 18.11
C GLN A 237 -34.15 6.81 18.04
N GLN A 238 -33.36 5.73 18.15
CA GLN A 238 -33.88 4.34 18.15
C GLN A 238 -34.65 3.99 19.43
N THR A 239 -34.29 4.54 20.58
CA THR A 239 -35.01 4.31 21.86
C THR A 239 -36.26 5.16 22.03
N ALA A 240 -36.47 6.15 21.18
CA ALA A 240 -37.63 7.05 21.20
C ALA A 240 -38.71 6.67 20.17
N ALA A 241 -38.47 5.60 19.39
CA ALA A 241 -39.40 4.97 18.46
C ALA A 241 -39.89 3.64 19.05
#